data_AF-A0A1H3SWU2-F1
#
_entry.id   AF-A0A1H3SWU2-F1
#
_cell.length_a   1.000
_cell.length_b   1.000
_cell.length_c   1.000
_cell.angle_alpha   90.00
_cell.angle_beta   90.00
_cell.angle_gamma   90.00
#
_symmetry.space_group_name_H-M   'P 1'
#
loop_
_entity.id
_entity.type
_entity.pdbx_description
1 polymer ?
#
loop_
_entity_poly.entity_id
_entity_poly.type
_entity_poly.pdbx_seq_one_letter_code
_entity_poly.pdbx_strand_id
1 'polypeptide(L)'
;MNQTLVTPGAWDVASGSHHQGSHLPLLNRRGTTATSAAGVDAIIVPTARFPEQMHTAVAAAARLNCTLVVLCSKRASAARTAELAEAAGVELISVDVEVLPDGLLPEFHTTRLLRGTRFARRTDTGRKRNLGLLLARSLGWQRVVFLDDDIFIPRMADLTDAVRLLDRYANVGLSITGFPDNSVVCHANRYSGGSQEMFIGGGALAISAESFESFFPDIYNEDWFFLLDDHGLRPSGVVGTAVQGPYDPFLDTERARSEEFGDALAEGVFARLDEHRPLETDLRYWRAFLTRRRTFIREIVARIESAGGTDAERERVLAALKAAHIRSLLITAELCLDYLAALSLDRRKWRRHLRQAPTGLHPAKVLAELGLQHRGEYVPVSPRAF
;
A
#
# COMPACT_ATOMS: atom_id res chain seq x y z
N MET A 1 -11.85 15.82 -29.26
CA MET A 1 -12.17 16.89 -28.29
C MET A 1 -10.92 17.12 -27.45
N ASN A 2 -10.27 18.27 -27.64
CA ASN A 2 -8.97 18.59 -27.04
C ASN A 2 -9.10 18.69 -25.51
N GLN A 3 -8.44 17.77 -24.79
CA GLN A 3 -8.17 17.92 -23.36
C GLN A 3 -6.92 18.80 -23.21
N THR A 4 -7.13 19.97 -22.63
CA THR A 4 -6.06 20.90 -22.28
C THR A 4 -5.25 20.30 -21.14
N LEU A 5 -4.01 19.91 -21.43
CA LEU A 5 -3.01 19.56 -20.43
C LEU A 5 -2.72 20.81 -19.59
N VAL A 6 -3.13 20.80 -18.33
CA VAL A 6 -2.77 21.83 -17.35
C VAL A 6 -1.36 21.51 -16.84
N THR A 7 -0.43 22.44 -17.07
CA THR A 7 0.95 22.41 -16.59
C THR A 7 1.00 22.50 -15.05
N PRO A 8 1.91 21.80 -14.35
CA PRO A 8 2.01 21.91 -12.89
C PRO A 8 2.73 23.22 -12.52
N GLY A 9 1.98 24.19 -12.01
CA GLY A 9 2.54 25.34 -11.30
C GLY A 9 2.93 24.95 -9.87
N ALA A 10 3.95 25.60 -9.32
CA ALA A 10 4.39 25.42 -7.93
C ALA A 10 3.23 25.70 -6.96
N TRP A 11 2.85 24.70 -6.15
CA TRP A 11 1.73 24.78 -5.22
C TRP A 11 2.23 25.30 -3.86
N ASP A 12 1.82 26.51 -3.48
CA ASP A 12 1.92 26.99 -2.10
C ASP A 12 0.91 26.23 -1.24
N VAL A 13 1.39 25.58 -0.17
CA VAL A 13 0.61 24.68 0.69
C VAL A 13 -0.25 25.48 1.65
N ALA A 14 -1.49 25.78 1.27
CA ALA A 14 -2.52 26.15 2.25
C ALA A 14 -2.99 24.87 2.96
N SER A 15 -2.52 24.64 4.19
CA SER A 15 -3.14 23.68 5.11
C SER A 15 -4.45 24.28 5.63
N GLY A 16 -5.54 23.53 5.51
CA GLY A 16 -6.77 23.88 6.25
C GLY A 16 -6.53 23.65 7.75
N SER A 17 -7.17 24.43 8.62
CA SER A 17 -6.94 24.35 10.08
C SER A 17 -7.24 22.98 10.71
N HIS A 18 -7.90 22.07 9.98
CA HIS A 18 -8.34 20.76 10.46
C HIS A 18 -7.77 19.57 9.67
N HIS A 19 -6.85 19.81 8.72
CA HIS A 19 -6.27 18.76 7.89
C HIS A 19 -4.80 19.02 7.55
N GLN A 20 -4.00 17.96 7.66
CA GLN A 20 -2.58 17.98 7.27
C GLN A 20 -2.48 17.60 5.79
N GLY A 21 -2.32 18.58 4.90
CA GLY A 21 -2.30 18.34 3.45
C GLY A 21 -1.09 17.54 2.94
N SER A 22 -0.08 17.31 3.79
CA SER A 22 1.14 16.58 3.43
C SER A 22 1.86 16.01 4.65
N HIS A 23 2.33 14.78 4.50
CA HIS A 23 3.27 14.10 5.39
C HIS A 23 4.68 13.96 4.78
N LEU A 24 4.91 14.51 3.59
CA LEU A 24 6.20 14.41 2.90
C LEU A 24 7.41 14.93 3.70
N PRO A 25 7.28 15.88 4.64
CA PRO A 25 8.39 16.23 5.53
C PRO A 25 8.92 15.07 6.37
N LEU A 26 8.15 13.99 6.57
CA LEU A 26 8.61 12.77 7.24
C LEU A 26 9.54 11.91 6.37
N LEU A 27 9.67 12.21 5.08
CA LEU A 27 10.50 11.45 4.15
C LEU A 27 11.81 12.14 3.84
N ASN A 28 12.85 11.32 3.68
CA ASN A 28 14.13 11.80 3.21
C ASN A 28 14.15 11.87 1.68
N ARG A 29 14.09 13.11 1.16
CA ARG A 29 14.19 13.44 -0.27
C ARG A 29 15.61 13.73 -0.74
N ARG A 30 16.59 13.80 0.17
CA ARG A 30 17.94 14.25 -0.17
C ARG A 30 18.62 13.24 -1.09
N GLY A 31 18.91 13.70 -2.31
CA GLY A 31 19.64 12.98 -3.34
C GLY A 31 20.93 12.42 -2.76
N THR A 32 20.90 11.14 -2.49
CA THR A 32 22.04 10.43 -1.93
C THR A 32 22.52 9.51 -3.03
N THR A 33 23.78 9.74 -3.44
CA THR A 33 24.48 8.86 -4.37
C THR A 33 24.38 7.44 -3.85
N ALA A 34 23.65 6.61 -4.59
CA ALA A 34 23.56 5.20 -4.35
C ALA A 34 24.97 4.60 -4.28
N THR A 35 25.32 4.01 -3.15
CA THR A 35 26.70 3.54 -2.89
C THR A 35 26.91 2.07 -3.26
N SER A 36 25.84 1.28 -3.45
CA SER A 36 25.94 -0.16 -3.70
C SER A 36 25.54 -0.54 -5.13
N ALA A 37 26.19 -1.58 -5.66
CA ALA A 37 25.78 -2.26 -6.89
C ALA A 37 24.62 -3.23 -6.65
N ALA A 38 23.72 -2.92 -5.72
CA ALA A 38 22.65 -3.81 -5.30
C ALA A 38 21.61 -4.00 -6.43
N GLY A 39 21.25 -5.27 -6.68
CA GLY A 39 20.15 -5.67 -7.55
C GLY A 39 18.84 -5.84 -6.79
N VAL A 40 17.75 -6.00 -7.55
CA VAL A 40 16.44 -6.36 -7.03
C VAL A 40 16.35 -7.89 -7.03
N ASP A 41 16.02 -8.51 -5.91
CA ASP A 41 15.86 -9.97 -5.85
C ASP A 41 14.50 -10.39 -6.44
N ALA A 42 13.45 -9.64 -6.08
CA ALA A 42 12.11 -9.89 -6.60
C ALA A 42 11.21 -8.64 -6.65
N ILE A 43 10.25 -8.68 -7.57
CA ILE A 43 9.09 -7.78 -7.61
C ILE A 43 7.87 -8.58 -7.17
N ILE A 44 7.14 -8.09 -6.18
CA ILE A 44 5.95 -8.72 -5.61
C ILE A 44 4.72 -7.91 -5.99
N VAL A 45 3.79 -8.55 -6.68
CA VAL A 45 2.58 -7.93 -7.23
C VAL A 45 1.33 -8.58 -6.63
N PRO A 46 0.63 -7.92 -5.69
CA PRO A 46 -0.72 -8.31 -5.33
C PRO A 46 -1.69 -7.90 -6.45
N THR A 47 -2.50 -8.84 -6.96
CA THR A 47 -3.47 -8.53 -8.02
C THR A 47 -4.81 -9.20 -7.79
N ALA A 48 -5.88 -8.51 -8.20
CA ALA A 48 -7.22 -9.08 -8.30
C ALA A 48 -7.82 -8.92 -9.71
N ARG A 49 -7.02 -8.38 -10.63
CA ARG A 49 -7.39 -7.99 -11.98
C ARG A 49 -6.89 -9.07 -12.94
N PHE A 50 -7.26 -8.96 -14.21
CA PHE A 50 -6.81 -9.96 -15.16
C PHE A 50 -5.30 -9.89 -15.43
N PRO A 51 -4.66 -11.01 -15.80
CA PRO A 51 -3.22 -11.08 -16.06
C PRO A 51 -2.68 -10.05 -17.07
N GLU A 52 -3.50 -9.57 -18.02
CA GLU A 52 -3.09 -8.57 -19.01
C GLU A 52 -2.75 -7.21 -18.37
N GLN A 53 -3.14 -6.95 -17.13
CA GLN A 53 -2.68 -5.75 -16.43
C GLN A 53 -1.22 -5.88 -15.94
N MET A 54 -0.63 -7.08 -15.95
CA MET A 54 0.71 -7.33 -15.38
C MET A 54 1.85 -6.95 -16.33
N HIS A 55 1.57 -6.45 -17.54
CA HIS A 55 2.61 -6.18 -18.54
C HIS A 55 3.76 -5.32 -18.01
N THR A 56 3.46 -4.29 -17.20
CA THR A 56 4.50 -3.44 -16.60
C THR A 56 5.38 -4.23 -15.63
N ALA A 57 4.79 -5.04 -14.75
CA ALA A 57 5.54 -5.82 -13.78
C ALA A 57 6.40 -6.91 -14.45
N VAL A 58 5.86 -7.60 -15.46
CA VAL A 58 6.59 -8.59 -16.26
C VAL A 58 7.78 -7.93 -16.98
N ALA A 59 7.55 -6.78 -17.62
CA ALA A 59 8.62 -6.02 -18.29
C ALA A 59 9.69 -5.54 -17.30
N ALA A 60 9.28 -5.08 -16.11
CA ALA A 60 10.19 -4.66 -15.05
C ALA A 60 11.06 -5.85 -14.57
N ALA A 61 10.45 -7.00 -14.28
CA ALA A 61 11.17 -8.19 -13.84
C ALA A 61 12.17 -8.69 -14.90
N ALA A 62 11.75 -8.74 -16.17
CA ALA A 62 12.63 -9.07 -17.29
C ALA A 62 13.82 -8.11 -17.39
N ARG A 63 13.57 -6.80 -17.27
CA ARG A 63 14.60 -5.77 -17.45
C ARG A 63 15.62 -5.75 -16.30
N LEU A 64 15.16 -6.10 -15.10
CA LEU A 64 15.96 -6.13 -13.87
C LEU A 64 16.58 -7.51 -13.61
N ASN A 65 16.20 -8.53 -14.39
CA ASN A 65 16.64 -9.92 -14.22
C ASN A 65 16.40 -10.42 -12.78
N CYS A 66 15.18 -10.25 -12.30
CA CYS A 66 14.75 -10.63 -10.96
C CYS A 66 13.49 -11.52 -11.01
N THR A 67 13.20 -12.21 -9.92
CA THR A 67 12.00 -13.07 -9.84
C THR A 67 10.75 -12.19 -9.77
N LEU A 68 9.74 -12.51 -10.59
CA LEU A 68 8.40 -11.94 -10.44
C LEU A 68 7.58 -12.82 -9.48
N VAL A 69 6.96 -12.22 -8.47
CA VAL A 69 6.01 -12.89 -7.59
C VAL A 69 4.63 -12.29 -7.82
N VAL A 70 3.65 -13.11 -8.20
CA VAL A 70 2.27 -12.63 -8.44
C VAL A 70 1.29 -13.36 -7.54
N LEU A 71 0.54 -12.59 -6.75
CA LEU A 71 -0.37 -13.11 -5.74
C LEU A 71 -1.82 -12.82 -6.17
N CYS A 72 -2.48 -13.87 -6.65
CA CYS A 72 -3.70 -13.83 -7.45
C CYS A 72 -4.96 -14.05 -6.61
N SER A 73 -6.02 -13.31 -6.93
CA SER A 73 -7.39 -13.56 -6.45
C SER A 73 -8.40 -13.10 -7.50
N LYS A 74 -9.69 -13.41 -7.32
CA LYS A 74 -10.81 -12.91 -8.13
C LYS A 74 -10.60 -13.21 -9.62
N ARG A 75 -10.18 -12.21 -10.39
CA ARG A 75 -9.99 -12.31 -11.86
C ARG A 75 -8.56 -12.68 -12.25
N ALA A 76 -7.64 -12.64 -11.30
CA ALA A 76 -6.26 -13.10 -11.50
C ALA A 76 -6.18 -14.63 -11.34
N SER A 77 -5.20 -15.25 -11.99
CA SER A 77 -4.98 -16.69 -11.93
C SER A 77 -3.48 -16.99 -12.02
N ALA A 78 -2.98 -17.81 -11.10
CA ALA A 78 -1.58 -18.23 -11.06
C ALA A 78 -1.12 -18.89 -12.37
N ALA A 79 -1.95 -19.79 -12.92
CA ALA A 79 -1.65 -20.52 -14.16
C ALA A 79 -1.55 -19.59 -15.38
N ARG A 80 -2.51 -18.67 -15.56
CA ARG A 80 -2.45 -17.70 -16.68
C ARG A 80 -1.28 -16.73 -16.57
N THR A 81 -0.91 -16.36 -15.34
CA THR A 81 0.29 -15.55 -15.12
C THR A 81 1.57 -16.32 -15.46
N ALA A 82 1.60 -17.64 -15.23
CA ALA A 82 2.72 -18.49 -15.65
C ALA A 82 2.91 -18.48 -17.17
N GLU A 83 1.83 -18.64 -17.94
CA GLU A 83 1.89 -18.54 -19.41
C GLU A 83 2.47 -17.20 -19.89
N LEU A 84 2.06 -16.09 -19.25
CA LEU A 84 2.57 -14.76 -19.59
C LEU A 84 4.07 -14.60 -19.26
N ALA A 85 4.51 -15.13 -18.12
CA ALA A 85 5.90 -15.06 -17.71
C ALA A 85 6.82 -15.95 -18.58
N GLU A 86 6.36 -17.15 -18.93
CA GLU A 86 7.05 -18.06 -19.85
C GLU A 86 7.26 -17.40 -21.21
N ALA A 87 6.20 -16.80 -21.77
CA ALA A 87 6.29 -16.08 -23.04
C ALA A 87 7.29 -14.90 -22.99
N ALA A 88 7.46 -14.28 -21.83
CA ALA A 88 8.42 -13.20 -21.60
C ALA A 88 9.84 -13.68 -21.23
N GLY A 89 10.01 -14.96 -20.88
CA GLY A 89 11.26 -15.51 -20.35
C GLY A 89 11.63 -14.98 -18.97
N VAL A 90 10.64 -14.78 -18.10
CA VAL A 90 10.80 -14.24 -16.74
C VAL A 90 10.64 -15.36 -15.71
N GLU A 91 11.53 -15.40 -14.71
CA GLU A 91 11.33 -16.29 -13.56
C GLU A 91 10.10 -15.85 -12.77
N LEU A 92 9.20 -16.78 -12.47
CA LEU A 92 7.93 -16.48 -11.81
C LEU A 92 7.68 -17.42 -10.63
N ILE A 93 7.15 -16.84 -9.56
CA ILE A 93 6.34 -17.55 -8.56
C ILE A 93 4.94 -16.94 -8.58
N SER A 94 3.90 -17.69 -8.93
CA SER A 94 2.52 -17.21 -8.83
C SER A 94 1.72 -18.06 -7.85
N VAL A 95 0.79 -17.46 -7.11
CA VAL A 95 -0.01 -18.16 -6.09
C VAL A 95 -1.45 -17.64 -6.08
N ASP A 96 -2.43 -18.54 -6.17
CA ASP A 96 -3.85 -18.23 -5.94
C ASP A 96 -4.15 -18.17 -4.43
N VAL A 97 -4.47 -16.98 -3.92
CA VAL A 97 -4.54 -16.71 -2.47
C VAL A 97 -5.93 -16.87 -1.84
N GLU A 98 -6.96 -17.14 -2.65
CA GLU A 98 -8.34 -17.33 -2.14
C GLU A 98 -8.45 -18.55 -1.22
N VAL A 99 -7.61 -19.55 -1.47
CA VAL A 99 -7.54 -20.78 -0.68
C VAL A 99 -6.10 -20.93 -0.23
N LEU A 100 -5.68 -20.31 0.89
CA LEU A 100 -4.39 -20.63 1.51
C LEU A 100 -4.56 -21.73 2.55
N PRO A 101 -3.51 -22.54 2.84
CA PRO A 101 -3.54 -23.49 3.94
C PRO A 101 -3.83 -22.77 5.27
N ASP A 102 -4.59 -23.44 6.14
CA ASP A 102 -4.85 -22.92 7.48
C ASP A 102 -3.54 -22.75 8.25
N GLY A 103 -3.40 -21.63 8.94
CA GLY A 103 -2.20 -21.31 9.72
C GLY A 103 -0.99 -20.86 8.89
N LEU A 104 -1.06 -20.83 7.55
CA LEU A 104 0.04 -20.31 6.71
C LEU A 104 0.39 -18.87 7.08
N LEU A 105 -0.64 -18.04 7.29
CA LEU A 105 -0.49 -16.69 7.84
C LEU A 105 -1.16 -16.64 9.21
N PRO A 106 -0.57 -15.91 10.18
CA PRO A 106 -1.14 -15.79 11.50
C PRO A 106 -2.48 -15.03 11.46
N GLU A 107 -3.46 -15.49 12.23
CA GLU A 107 -4.69 -14.72 12.45
C GLU A 107 -4.40 -13.51 13.35
N PHE A 108 -4.48 -12.30 12.80
CA PHE A 108 -4.16 -11.07 13.53
C PHE A 108 -5.28 -10.62 14.48
N HIS A 109 -4.89 -10.06 15.63
CA HIS A 109 -5.75 -9.42 16.62
C HIS A 109 -6.52 -8.24 16.01
N THR A 110 -5.85 -7.43 15.17
CA THR A 110 -6.46 -6.34 14.40
C THR A 110 -7.60 -6.85 13.51
N THR A 111 -7.37 -7.91 12.73
CA THR A 111 -8.40 -8.55 11.92
C THR A 111 -9.55 -9.08 12.77
N ARG A 112 -9.25 -9.74 13.90
CA ARG A 112 -10.27 -10.29 14.81
C ARG A 112 -11.12 -9.17 15.44
N LEU A 113 -10.50 -8.05 15.83
CA LEU A 113 -11.17 -6.89 16.42
C LEU A 113 -12.22 -6.31 15.46
N LEU A 114 -11.91 -6.24 14.16
CA LEU A 114 -12.82 -5.67 13.16
C LEU A 114 -13.82 -6.68 12.60
N ARG A 115 -13.58 -7.99 12.76
CA ARG A 115 -14.43 -9.05 12.21
C ARG A 115 -15.88 -8.90 12.67
N GLY A 116 -16.82 -8.98 11.73
CA GLY A 116 -18.26 -8.86 12.00
C GLY A 116 -18.73 -7.44 12.30
N THR A 117 -17.81 -6.46 12.36
CA THR A 117 -18.16 -5.04 12.47
C THR A 117 -18.32 -4.43 11.07
N ARG A 118 -18.81 -3.18 11.02
CA ARG A 118 -18.87 -2.42 9.75
C ARG A 118 -17.47 -2.11 9.20
N PHE A 119 -16.42 -2.15 10.01
CA PHE A 119 -15.04 -1.83 9.65
C PHE A 119 -14.24 -3.00 9.07
N ALA A 120 -14.81 -4.22 9.05
CA ALA A 120 -14.17 -5.36 8.41
C ALA A 120 -13.90 -5.08 6.93
N ARG A 121 -12.66 -5.32 6.48
CA ARG A 121 -12.30 -5.20 5.06
C ARG A 121 -12.71 -6.43 4.28
N ARG A 122 -12.87 -6.23 2.97
CA ARG A 122 -13.20 -7.26 1.97
C ARG A 122 -12.14 -7.36 0.86
N THR A 123 -11.02 -6.69 1.07
CA THR A 123 -9.85 -6.72 0.19
C THR A 123 -8.81 -7.65 0.81
N ASP A 124 -7.96 -8.22 -0.02
CA ASP A 124 -6.94 -9.18 0.39
C ASP A 124 -5.51 -8.65 0.15
N THR A 125 -5.35 -7.36 -0.15
CA THR A 125 -4.05 -6.72 -0.44
C THR A 125 -3.05 -6.94 0.69
N GLY A 126 -3.40 -6.64 1.94
CA GLY A 126 -2.52 -6.88 3.08
C GLY A 126 -2.15 -8.36 3.26
N ARG A 127 -3.11 -9.27 3.05
CA ARG A 127 -2.87 -10.73 3.09
C ARG A 127 -1.87 -11.17 2.04
N LYS A 128 -2.01 -10.69 0.80
CA LYS A 128 -1.05 -10.94 -0.29
C LYS A 128 0.31 -10.37 0.04
N ARG A 129 0.41 -9.09 0.43
CA ARG A 129 1.70 -8.47 0.77
C ARG A 129 2.41 -9.22 1.90
N ASN A 130 1.70 -9.69 2.92
CA ASN A 130 2.27 -10.55 3.98
C ASN A 130 2.74 -11.92 3.46
N LEU A 131 2.00 -12.56 2.55
CA LEU A 131 2.47 -13.78 1.88
C LEU A 131 3.75 -13.51 1.07
N GLY A 132 3.83 -12.36 0.40
CA GLY A 132 5.04 -11.89 -0.27
C GLY A 132 6.25 -11.77 0.67
N LEU A 133 6.06 -11.20 1.86
CA LEU A 133 7.11 -11.14 2.89
C LEU A 133 7.54 -12.54 3.36
N LEU A 134 6.60 -13.46 3.57
CA LEU A 134 6.90 -14.83 3.97
C LEU A 134 7.70 -15.57 2.89
N LEU A 135 7.32 -15.41 1.61
CA LEU A 135 8.07 -15.97 0.48
C LEU A 135 9.47 -15.37 0.41
N ALA A 136 9.61 -14.05 0.50
CA ALA A 136 10.90 -13.37 0.48
C ALA A 136 11.84 -13.85 1.58
N ARG A 137 11.31 -13.99 2.81
CA ARG A 137 12.05 -14.57 3.93
C ARG A 137 12.48 -16.01 3.65
N SER A 138 11.57 -16.82 3.10
CA SER A 138 11.80 -18.24 2.85
C SER A 138 12.83 -18.51 1.75
N LEU A 139 12.87 -17.63 0.75
CA LEU A 139 13.82 -17.65 -0.36
C LEU A 139 15.16 -17.01 -0.01
N GLY A 140 15.26 -16.35 1.15
CA GLY A 140 16.49 -15.68 1.59
C GLY A 140 16.78 -14.37 0.85
N TRP A 141 15.77 -13.79 0.19
CA TRP A 141 15.91 -12.51 -0.50
C TRP A 141 16.25 -11.37 0.48
N GLN A 142 17.02 -10.41 -0.01
CA GLN A 142 17.50 -9.27 0.77
C GLN A 142 16.80 -7.97 0.38
N ARG A 143 16.36 -7.84 -0.87
CA ARG A 143 15.85 -6.59 -1.46
C ARG A 143 14.70 -6.90 -2.40
N VAL A 144 13.48 -6.58 -1.97
CA VAL A 144 12.27 -6.80 -2.77
C VAL A 144 11.53 -5.50 -3.01
N VAL A 145 10.74 -5.47 -4.08
CA VAL A 145 9.89 -4.33 -4.44
C VAL A 145 8.44 -4.79 -4.44
N PHE A 146 7.59 -4.11 -3.68
CA PHE A 146 6.13 -4.18 -3.88
C PHE A 146 5.73 -3.25 -5.01
N LEU A 147 4.90 -3.74 -5.92
CA LEU A 147 4.37 -2.99 -7.05
C LEU A 147 2.90 -3.36 -7.25
N ASP A 148 2.01 -2.37 -7.26
CA ASP A 148 0.60 -2.62 -7.57
C ASP A 148 0.41 -2.84 -9.07
N ASP A 149 -0.65 -3.57 -9.43
CA ASP A 149 -0.90 -4.01 -10.80
C ASP A 149 -1.35 -2.91 -11.78
N ASP A 150 -1.72 -1.73 -11.29
CA ASP A 150 -2.11 -0.56 -12.07
C ASP A 150 -1.07 0.56 -12.06
N ILE A 151 0.15 0.26 -11.59
CA ILE A 151 1.25 1.20 -11.55
C ILE A 151 2.16 1.03 -12.76
N PHE A 152 2.35 2.14 -13.46
CA PHE A 152 3.33 2.27 -14.54
C PHE A 152 4.64 2.89 -14.02
N ILE A 153 5.78 2.32 -14.39
CA ILE A 153 7.12 2.85 -14.04
C ILE A 153 7.75 3.46 -15.30
N PRO A 154 7.78 4.81 -15.44
CA PRO A 154 8.34 5.46 -16.63
C PRO A 154 9.82 5.15 -16.85
N ARG A 155 10.59 5.06 -15.77
CA ARG A 155 12.01 4.72 -15.80
C ARG A 155 12.27 3.52 -14.91
N MET A 156 12.42 2.34 -15.51
CA MET A 156 12.67 1.08 -14.76
C MET A 156 13.88 1.15 -13.80
N ALA A 157 14.87 1.98 -14.11
CA ALA A 157 16.01 2.22 -13.23
C ALA A 157 15.64 2.92 -11.91
N ASP A 158 14.46 3.55 -11.79
CA ASP A 158 13.93 4.07 -10.52
C ASP A 158 13.81 2.96 -9.47
N LEU A 159 13.42 1.73 -9.87
CA LEU A 159 13.32 0.59 -8.95
C LEU A 159 14.70 0.16 -8.44
N THR A 160 15.71 0.15 -9.32
CA THR A 160 17.09 -0.12 -8.92
C THR A 160 17.61 0.95 -7.98
N ASP A 161 17.36 2.22 -8.29
CA ASP A 161 17.81 3.34 -7.46
C ASP A 161 17.14 3.31 -6.07
N ALA A 162 15.86 2.95 -5.99
CA ALA A 162 15.17 2.74 -4.72
C ALA A 162 15.81 1.64 -3.88
N VAL A 163 16.13 0.50 -4.52
CA VAL A 163 16.77 -0.63 -3.84
C VAL A 163 18.19 -0.32 -3.36
N ARG A 164 18.97 0.48 -4.10
CA ARG A 164 20.32 0.89 -3.68
C ARG A 164 20.32 1.85 -2.48
N LEU A 165 19.19 2.49 -2.20
CA LEU A 165 19.03 3.36 -1.04
C LEU A 165 18.67 2.58 0.24
N LEU A 166 18.39 1.27 0.14
CA LEU A 166 18.03 0.43 1.29
C LEU A 166 19.16 0.17 2.28
N ASP A 167 20.41 0.50 1.94
CA ASP A 167 21.52 0.45 2.91
C ASP A 167 21.47 1.64 3.90
N ARG A 168 20.60 2.64 3.64
CA ARG A 168 20.42 3.84 4.49
C ARG A 168 19.02 4.00 5.05
N TYR A 169 18.02 3.45 4.35
CA TYR A 169 16.62 3.55 4.72
C TYR A 169 16.03 2.15 4.83
N ALA A 170 15.15 1.95 5.80
CA ALA A 170 14.41 0.69 5.93
C ALA A 170 13.47 0.46 4.75
N ASN A 171 12.93 1.54 4.17
CA ASN A 171 11.98 1.51 3.07
C ASN A 171 12.24 2.69 2.12
N VAL A 172 12.05 2.49 0.82
CA VAL A 172 12.19 3.54 -0.18
C VAL A 172 11.05 3.44 -1.18
N GLY A 173 10.17 4.45 -1.20
CA GLY A 173 9.07 4.50 -2.15
C GLY A 173 9.39 5.30 -3.41
N LEU A 174 8.63 5.07 -4.48
CA LEU A 174 8.59 5.97 -5.63
C LEU A 174 7.52 7.04 -5.41
N SER A 175 7.73 8.23 -5.98
CA SER A 175 6.70 9.27 -5.96
C SER A 175 5.56 8.87 -6.91
N ILE A 176 4.36 8.62 -6.38
CA ILE A 176 3.18 8.34 -7.22
C ILE A 176 2.67 9.65 -7.83
N THR A 177 2.54 9.65 -9.16
CA THR A 177 2.06 10.77 -9.98
C THR A 177 0.92 10.30 -10.89
N GLY A 178 0.34 11.20 -11.69
CA GLY A 178 -0.82 10.89 -12.54
C GLY A 178 -2.12 11.04 -11.74
N PHE A 179 -2.74 9.92 -11.34
CA PHE A 179 -3.98 9.92 -10.57
C PHE A 179 -3.76 9.35 -9.16
N PRO A 180 -3.42 10.18 -8.16
CA PRO A 180 -2.88 9.70 -6.89
C PRO A 180 -3.88 8.89 -6.04
N ASP A 181 -3.46 7.75 -5.48
CA ASP A 181 -4.25 6.82 -4.66
C ASP A 181 -4.51 7.30 -3.22
N ASN A 182 -5.13 8.46 -3.09
CA ASN A 182 -5.61 8.91 -1.80
C ASN A 182 -7.00 8.36 -1.50
N SER A 183 -7.43 8.49 -0.24
CA SER A 183 -8.78 8.14 0.17
C SER A 183 -9.83 8.96 -0.59
N VAL A 184 -11.07 8.48 -0.62
CA VAL A 184 -12.19 9.21 -1.22
C VAL A 184 -12.35 10.62 -0.64
N VAL A 185 -12.15 10.79 0.67
CA VAL A 185 -12.21 12.11 1.33
C VAL A 185 -11.12 13.03 0.80
N CYS A 186 -9.91 12.52 0.63
CA CYS A 186 -8.77 13.27 0.12
C CYS A 186 -8.90 13.61 -1.38
N HIS A 187 -9.49 12.73 -2.20
CA HIS A 187 -9.90 13.06 -3.57
C HIS A 187 -10.95 14.17 -3.60
N ALA A 188 -11.97 14.09 -2.74
CA ALA A 188 -12.99 15.12 -2.64
C ALA A 188 -12.42 16.46 -2.15
N ASN A 189 -11.43 16.44 -1.26
CA ASN A 189 -10.70 17.63 -0.84
C ASN A 189 -10.05 18.32 -2.05
N ARG A 190 -9.31 17.59 -2.88
CA ARG A 190 -8.72 18.09 -4.14
C ARG A 190 -9.78 18.60 -5.11
N TYR A 191 -10.85 17.84 -5.30
CA TYR A 191 -11.99 18.23 -6.14
C TYR A 191 -12.58 19.58 -5.70
N SER A 192 -12.65 19.83 -4.39
CA SER A 192 -13.15 21.09 -3.81
C SER A 192 -12.11 22.23 -3.76
N GLY A 193 -10.94 22.07 -4.40
CA GLY A 193 -9.85 23.06 -4.43
C GLY A 193 -8.87 23.01 -3.25
N GLY A 194 -8.95 21.99 -2.40
CA GLY A 194 -8.01 21.76 -1.29
C GLY A 194 -6.69 21.12 -1.75
N SER A 195 -5.65 21.25 -0.93
CA SER A 195 -4.35 20.61 -1.17
C SER A 195 -4.31 19.21 -0.56
N GLN A 196 -3.73 18.26 -1.29
CA GLN A 196 -3.41 16.92 -0.78
C GLN A 196 -2.24 16.34 -1.57
N GLU A 197 -1.13 16.09 -0.90
CA GLU A 197 -0.01 15.35 -1.46
C GLU A 197 -0.11 13.84 -1.17
N MET A 198 0.66 13.03 -1.90
CA MET A 198 0.82 11.60 -1.65
C MET A 198 1.98 11.36 -0.69
N PHE A 199 1.81 10.36 0.17
CA PHE A 199 2.92 9.73 0.88
C PHE A 199 3.46 8.53 0.08
N ILE A 200 4.61 7.97 0.47
CA ILE A 200 5.05 6.69 -0.10
C ILE A 200 4.13 5.57 0.39
N GLY A 201 3.94 4.55 -0.45
CA GLY A 201 3.04 3.45 -0.15
C GLY A 201 3.38 2.21 -0.94
N GLY A 202 2.66 1.12 -0.67
CA GLY A 202 2.92 -0.21 -1.22
C GLY A 202 2.71 -0.33 -2.74
N GLY A 203 2.17 0.71 -3.38
CA GLY A 203 2.01 0.76 -4.85
C GLY A 203 3.34 0.76 -5.61
N ALA A 204 4.41 1.28 -5.03
CA ALA A 204 5.77 1.17 -5.54
C ALA A 204 6.78 1.38 -4.40
N LEU A 205 7.11 0.30 -3.68
CA LEU A 205 7.89 0.34 -2.44
C LEU A 205 9.01 -0.70 -2.44
N ALA A 206 10.26 -0.24 -2.40
CA ALA A 206 11.43 -1.07 -2.14
C ALA A 206 11.63 -1.25 -0.62
N ILE A 207 11.94 -2.48 -0.21
CA ILE A 207 12.21 -2.82 1.20
C ILE A 207 13.37 -3.79 1.32
N SER A 208 14.10 -3.70 2.45
CA SER A 208 15.17 -4.64 2.80
C SER A 208 14.66 -5.82 3.64
N ALA A 209 15.48 -6.86 3.80
CA ALA A 209 15.18 -8.00 4.66
C ALA A 209 14.90 -7.61 6.11
N GLU A 210 15.51 -6.54 6.63
CA GLU A 210 15.21 -6.02 7.97
C GLU A 210 13.74 -5.60 8.08
N SER A 211 13.16 -5.09 6.98
CA SER A 211 11.77 -4.67 6.93
C SER A 211 10.76 -5.80 6.86
N PHE A 212 11.20 -7.05 6.64
CA PHE A 212 10.29 -8.20 6.61
C PHE A 212 9.67 -8.46 7.98
N GLU A 213 10.31 -7.99 9.07
CA GLU A 213 9.78 -8.11 10.43
C GLU A 213 8.57 -7.23 10.72
N SER A 214 8.18 -6.34 9.82
CA SER A 214 6.90 -5.62 9.85
C SER A 214 5.84 -6.35 9.02
N PHE A 215 4.57 -5.96 9.14
CA PHE A 215 3.46 -6.62 8.45
C PHE A 215 2.42 -5.60 7.97
N PHE A 216 1.59 -6.04 7.03
CA PHE A 216 0.48 -5.27 6.47
C PHE A 216 -0.82 -5.69 7.16
N PRO A 217 -1.39 -4.89 8.08
CA PRO A 217 -2.68 -5.19 8.72
C PRO A 217 -3.84 -5.16 7.71
N ASP A 218 -4.96 -5.81 8.03
CA ASP A 218 -6.15 -5.82 7.17
C ASP A 218 -7.01 -4.55 7.37
N ILE A 219 -6.48 -3.41 6.90
CA ILE A 219 -7.09 -2.08 6.98
C ILE A 219 -6.79 -1.29 5.69
N TYR A 220 -7.38 -0.12 5.49
CA TYR A 220 -6.95 0.82 4.44
C TYR A 220 -5.73 1.61 4.92
N ASN A 221 -4.83 1.98 4.00
CA ASN A 221 -3.48 2.47 4.30
C ASN A 221 -2.65 1.47 5.11
N GLU A 222 -2.79 0.16 4.85
CA GLU A 222 -2.02 -0.87 5.53
C GLU A 222 -0.51 -0.76 5.34
N ASP A 223 -0.10 -0.16 4.23
CA ASP A 223 1.28 0.19 3.92
C ASP A 223 1.85 1.27 4.85
N TRP A 224 1.06 2.27 5.24
CA TRP A 224 1.51 3.27 6.22
C TRP A 224 1.83 2.63 7.58
N PHE A 225 0.98 1.69 8.03
CA PHE A 225 1.25 0.94 9.25
C PHE A 225 2.45 -0.02 9.12
N PHE A 226 2.66 -0.58 7.93
CA PHE A 226 3.85 -1.39 7.65
C PHE A 226 5.14 -0.57 7.85
N LEU A 227 5.17 0.71 7.48
CA LEU A 227 6.36 1.58 7.64
C LEU A 227 6.72 1.85 9.10
N LEU A 228 5.80 1.63 10.05
CA LEU A 228 6.01 1.87 11.47
C LEU A 228 6.71 0.70 12.19
N ASP A 229 7.47 1.03 13.23
CA ASP A 229 7.95 0.09 14.25
C ASP A 229 7.34 0.39 15.63
N ASP A 230 7.99 -0.08 16.69
CA ASP A 230 7.53 0.12 18.07
C ASP A 230 7.82 1.54 18.60
N HIS A 231 8.64 2.33 17.88
CA HIS A 231 9.09 3.67 18.28
C HIS A 231 8.55 4.77 17.36
N GLY A 232 8.24 4.49 16.09
CA GLY A 232 7.83 5.51 15.14
C GLY A 232 7.85 5.05 13.69
N LEU A 233 7.95 6.03 12.80
CA LEU A 233 8.25 5.78 11.39
C LEU A 233 9.71 5.35 11.24
N ARG A 234 9.94 4.20 10.61
CA ARG A 234 11.29 3.74 10.28
C ARG A 234 11.92 4.67 9.23
N PRO A 235 13.26 4.84 9.21
CA PRO A 235 13.92 5.69 8.23
C PRO A 235 13.45 5.38 6.81
N SER A 236 12.80 6.35 6.18
CA SER A 236 12.14 6.16 4.89
C SER A 236 12.60 7.20 3.89
N GLY A 237 12.87 6.76 2.67
CA GLY A 237 13.30 7.58 1.54
C GLY A 237 12.27 7.62 0.42
N VAL A 238 12.44 8.57 -0.50
CA VAL A 238 11.68 8.62 -1.75
C VAL A 238 12.61 8.93 -2.92
N VAL A 239 12.46 8.20 -4.03
CA VAL A 239 13.23 8.40 -5.26
C VAL A 239 12.41 8.03 -6.48
N GLY A 240 12.66 8.68 -7.61
CA GLY A 240 12.02 8.33 -8.87
C GLY A 240 10.50 8.53 -8.86
N THR A 241 9.86 8.02 -9.91
CA THR A 241 8.44 8.26 -10.16
C THR A 241 7.74 6.98 -10.58
N ALA A 242 6.53 6.81 -10.08
CA ALA A 242 5.56 5.84 -10.56
C ALA A 242 4.30 6.61 -10.99
N VAL A 243 3.57 6.09 -11.96
CA VAL A 243 2.36 6.71 -12.51
C VAL A 243 1.20 5.77 -12.28
N GLN A 244 0.18 6.27 -11.59
CA GLN A 244 -1.05 5.52 -11.39
C GLN A 244 -2.06 5.80 -12.50
N GLY A 245 -2.69 4.73 -12.99
CA GLY A 245 -3.78 4.82 -13.95
C GLY A 245 -5.01 5.55 -13.39
N PRO A 246 -5.77 6.27 -14.24
CA PRO A 246 -6.96 6.98 -13.79
C PRO A 246 -8.07 6.01 -13.37
N TYR A 247 -8.83 6.39 -12.34
CA TYR A 247 -10.05 5.70 -11.90
C TYR A 247 -11.05 6.71 -11.34
N ASP A 248 -12.32 6.34 -11.22
CA ASP A 248 -13.33 7.18 -10.54
C ASP A 248 -13.38 6.81 -9.04
N PRO A 249 -12.88 7.66 -8.12
CA PRO A 249 -12.92 7.40 -6.68
C PRO A 249 -14.33 7.47 -6.11
N PHE A 250 -15.26 8.13 -6.79
CA PHE A 250 -16.63 8.40 -6.31
C PHE A 250 -17.66 7.43 -6.89
N LEU A 251 -17.23 6.46 -7.70
CA LEU A 251 -18.11 5.50 -8.39
C LEU A 251 -18.96 4.68 -7.41
N ASP A 252 -18.38 4.27 -6.28
CA ASP A 252 -19.05 3.45 -5.26
C ASP A 252 -18.88 4.05 -3.86
N THR A 253 -20.01 4.41 -3.24
CA THR A 253 -20.01 4.96 -1.87
C THR A 253 -19.49 3.97 -0.82
N GLU A 254 -19.56 2.65 -1.08
CA GLU A 254 -18.99 1.66 -0.17
C GLU A 254 -17.47 1.76 -0.07
N ARG A 255 -16.79 2.23 -1.14
CA ARG A 255 -15.36 2.54 -1.08
C ARG A 255 -15.09 3.56 0.02
N ALA A 256 -15.79 4.70 -0.02
CA ALA A 256 -15.67 5.78 0.98
C ALA A 256 -15.93 5.29 2.41
N ARG A 257 -16.87 4.35 2.60
CA ARG A 257 -17.13 3.73 3.91
C ARG A 257 -16.02 2.79 4.35
N SER A 258 -15.45 2.03 3.41
CA SER A 258 -14.44 1.02 3.72
C SER A 258 -13.07 1.62 4.05
N GLU A 259 -12.78 2.80 3.51
CA GLU A 259 -11.49 3.49 3.69
C GLU A 259 -11.42 4.31 4.98
N GLU A 260 -12.54 4.95 5.39
CA GLU A 260 -12.52 6.00 6.42
C GLU A 260 -11.90 5.58 7.76
N PHE A 261 -12.07 4.32 8.20
CA PHE A 261 -11.44 3.89 9.45
C PHE A 261 -9.92 3.80 9.36
N GLY A 262 -9.42 3.23 8.26
CA GLY A 262 -7.97 3.18 8.00
C GLY A 262 -7.39 4.56 7.78
N ASP A 263 -8.08 5.39 7.01
CA ASP A 263 -7.65 6.76 6.72
C ASP A 263 -7.59 7.61 8.01
N ALA A 264 -8.63 7.57 8.84
CA ALA A 264 -8.65 8.31 10.11
C ALA A 264 -7.57 7.84 11.09
N LEU A 265 -7.29 6.53 11.15
CA LEU A 265 -6.21 6.01 11.98
C LEU A 265 -4.83 6.40 11.46
N ALA A 266 -4.59 6.24 10.15
CA ALA A 266 -3.31 6.55 9.51
C ALA A 266 -2.99 8.05 9.65
N GLU A 267 -3.93 8.92 9.27
CA GLU A 267 -3.81 10.37 9.41
C GLU A 267 -3.60 10.80 10.87
N GLY A 268 -4.30 10.16 11.83
CA GLY A 268 -4.10 10.43 13.25
C GLY A 268 -2.70 10.07 13.73
N VAL A 269 -2.24 8.88 13.37
CA VAL A 269 -0.89 8.42 13.72
C VAL A 269 0.18 9.31 13.08
N PHE A 270 0.03 9.65 11.80
CA PHE A 270 1.04 10.41 11.07
C PHE A 270 1.06 11.90 11.44
N ALA A 271 -0.08 12.49 11.82
CA ALA A 271 -0.12 13.82 12.41
C ALA A 271 0.72 13.92 13.70
N ARG A 272 0.81 12.84 14.50
CA ARG A 272 1.71 12.82 15.67
C ARG A 272 3.18 12.86 15.27
N LEU A 273 3.52 12.14 14.21
CA LEU A 273 4.88 12.08 13.69
C LEU A 273 5.31 13.44 13.12
N ASP A 274 4.43 14.15 12.41
CA ASP A 274 4.69 15.51 11.93
C ASP A 274 4.97 16.48 13.09
N GLU A 275 4.24 16.33 14.20
CA GLU A 275 4.45 17.09 15.44
C GLU A 275 5.71 16.65 16.22
N HIS A 276 6.47 15.67 15.72
CA HIS A 276 7.62 15.04 16.38
C HIS A 276 7.26 14.46 17.76
N ARG A 277 6.05 13.90 17.87
CA ARG A 277 5.51 13.32 19.10
C ARG A 277 5.56 11.80 19.05
N PRO A 278 5.64 11.11 20.21
CA PRO A 278 5.53 9.66 20.26
C PRO A 278 4.20 9.15 19.68
N LEU A 279 4.23 7.92 19.16
CA LEU A 279 3.07 7.17 18.70
C LEU A 279 2.06 6.87 19.82
N GLU A 280 2.51 6.90 21.08
CA GLU A 280 1.63 6.76 22.22
C GLU A 280 0.60 7.88 22.23
N THR A 281 -0.67 7.47 22.31
CA THR A 281 -1.85 8.32 22.26
C THR A 281 -2.81 7.92 23.37
N ASP A 282 -3.70 8.84 23.72
CA ASP A 282 -4.72 8.62 24.74
C ASP A 282 -6.13 8.92 24.19
N LEU A 283 -7.14 8.68 25.02
CA LEU A 283 -8.53 8.94 24.66
C LEU A 283 -8.78 10.41 24.32
N ARG A 284 -8.09 11.34 25.00
CA ARG A 284 -8.26 12.77 24.79
C ARG A 284 -7.78 13.17 23.40
N TYR A 285 -6.61 12.68 23.01
CA TYR A 285 -6.06 12.88 21.68
C TYR A 285 -7.03 12.38 20.60
N TRP A 286 -7.46 11.13 20.68
CA TRP A 286 -8.34 10.55 19.66
C TRP A 286 -9.70 11.22 19.59
N ARG A 287 -10.29 11.62 20.72
CA ARG A 287 -11.55 12.41 20.72
C ARG A 287 -11.36 13.75 19.98
N ALA A 288 -10.26 14.44 20.25
CA ALA A 288 -9.96 15.71 19.58
C ALA A 288 -9.67 15.50 18.08
N PHE A 289 -8.87 14.50 17.72
CA PHE A 289 -8.54 14.17 16.34
C PHE A 289 -9.78 13.80 15.52
N LEU A 290 -10.60 12.86 16.01
CA LEU A 290 -11.83 12.45 15.32
C LEU A 290 -12.82 13.60 15.16
N THR A 291 -12.86 14.53 16.12
CA THR A 291 -13.67 15.76 15.99
C THR A 291 -13.14 16.63 14.85
N ARG A 292 -11.82 16.86 14.76
CA ARG A 292 -11.20 17.60 13.64
C ARG A 292 -11.47 16.91 12.30
N ARG A 293 -11.28 15.59 12.20
CA ARG A 293 -11.53 14.80 10.99
C ARG A 293 -12.99 14.93 10.50
N ARG A 294 -13.97 14.87 11.41
CA ARG A 294 -15.39 15.06 11.07
C ARG A 294 -15.69 16.48 10.60
N THR A 295 -15.06 17.48 11.21
CA THR A 295 -15.18 18.88 10.78
C THR A 295 -14.59 19.07 9.40
N PHE A 296 -13.41 18.52 9.12
CA PHE A 296 -12.79 18.55 7.80
C PHE A 296 -13.71 18.00 6.70
N ILE A 297 -14.33 16.84 6.91
CA ILE A 297 -15.30 16.28 5.94
C ILE A 297 -16.47 17.24 5.69
N ARG A 298 -17.01 17.88 6.74
CA ARG A 298 -18.10 18.86 6.60
C ARG A 298 -17.66 20.12 5.86
N GLU A 299 -16.42 20.56 6.04
CA GLU A 299 -15.86 21.70 5.32
C GLU A 299 -15.73 21.40 3.82
N ILE A 300 -15.30 20.20 3.44
CA ILE A 300 -15.28 19.78 2.02
C ILE A 300 -16.69 19.81 1.44
N VAL A 301 -17.68 19.24 2.15
CA VAL A 301 -19.09 19.27 1.72
C VAL A 301 -19.56 20.71 1.52
N ALA A 302 -19.31 21.60 2.49
CA ALA A 302 -19.72 23.00 2.41
C ALA A 302 -19.07 23.75 1.24
N ARG A 303 -17.78 23.51 0.96
CA ARG A 303 -17.08 24.10 -0.20
C ARG A 303 -17.70 23.65 -1.51
N ILE A 304 -17.98 22.36 -1.65
CA ILE A 304 -18.66 21.83 -2.84
C ILE A 304 -20.03 22.50 -2.94
N GLU A 305 -20.89 22.42 -1.91
CA GLU A 305 -22.23 23.00 -1.89
C GLU A 305 -22.23 24.49 -2.29
N SER A 306 -21.29 25.27 -1.77
CA SER A 306 -21.16 26.71 -2.02
C SER A 306 -20.68 27.06 -3.44
N ALA A 307 -19.93 26.18 -4.11
CA ALA A 307 -19.48 26.40 -5.49
C ALA A 307 -20.64 26.40 -6.52
N GLY A 308 -21.84 25.95 -6.13
CA GLY A 308 -23.01 25.87 -7.02
C GLY A 308 -22.90 24.79 -8.11
N GLY A 309 -23.93 24.69 -8.96
CA GLY A 309 -24.01 23.69 -10.03
C GLY A 309 -24.68 22.36 -9.62
N THR A 310 -25.13 21.59 -10.62
CA THR A 310 -25.88 20.33 -10.46
C THR A 310 -25.49 19.30 -11.51
N ASP A 311 -24.19 19.04 -11.66
CA ASP A 311 -23.74 17.92 -12.49
C ASP A 311 -23.72 16.59 -11.70
N ALA A 312 -23.80 15.49 -12.44
CA ALA A 312 -23.86 14.14 -11.86
C ALA A 312 -22.58 13.76 -11.11
N GLU A 313 -21.43 14.35 -11.44
CA GLU A 313 -20.16 14.08 -10.77
C GLU A 313 -20.17 14.66 -9.34
N ARG A 314 -20.55 15.92 -9.20
CA ARG A 314 -20.76 16.59 -7.93
C ARG A 314 -21.71 15.82 -7.01
N GLU A 315 -22.81 15.31 -7.55
CA GLU A 315 -23.74 14.47 -6.77
C GLU A 315 -23.07 13.19 -6.24
N ARG A 316 -22.24 12.53 -7.06
CA ARG A 316 -21.45 11.36 -6.64
C ARG A 316 -20.44 11.73 -5.55
N VAL A 317 -19.72 12.85 -5.70
CA VAL A 317 -18.77 13.33 -4.68
C VAL A 317 -19.47 13.56 -3.35
N LEU A 318 -20.62 14.27 -3.36
CA LEU A 318 -21.40 14.54 -2.16
C LEU A 318 -21.96 13.26 -1.53
N ALA A 319 -22.43 12.30 -2.33
CA ALA A 319 -22.90 11.01 -1.83
C ALA A 319 -21.77 10.22 -1.15
N ALA A 320 -20.58 10.21 -1.75
CA ALA A 320 -19.41 9.54 -1.20
C ALA A 320 -18.91 10.20 0.10
N LEU A 321 -18.87 11.55 0.16
CA LEU A 321 -18.53 12.29 1.39
C LEU A 321 -19.54 12.04 2.52
N LYS A 322 -20.85 12.02 2.21
CA LYS A 322 -21.88 11.66 3.20
C LYS A 322 -21.66 10.23 3.70
N ALA A 323 -21.27 9.31 2.82
CA ALA A 323 -20.99 7.94 3.20
C ALA A 323 -19.78 7.80 4.15
N ALA A 324 -18.68 8.50 3.84
CA ALA A 324 -17.51 8.59 4.73
C ALA A 324 -17.85 9.28 6.06
N HIS A 325 -18.60 10.38 6.04
CA HIS A 325 -19.03 11.09 7.26
C HIS A 325 -19.84 10.19 8.19
N ILE A 326 -20.86 9.49 7.66
CA ILE A 326 -21.67 8.54 8.45
C ILE A 326 -20.78 7.45 9.04
N ARG A 327 -19.78 6.97 8.30
CA ARG A 327 -18.84 5.98 8.82
C ARG A 327 -17.98 6.54 9.95
N SER A 328 -17.48 7.77 9.81
CA SER A 328 -16.60 8.40 10.80
C SER A 328 -17.29 8.67 12.14
N LEU A 329 -18.63 8.80 12.15
CA LEU A 329 -19.42 8.90 13.39
C LEU A 329 -19.38 7.60 14.22
N LEU A 330 -19.14 6.44 13.58
CA LEU A 330 -19.04 5.15 14.26
C LEU A 330 -17.64 4.87 14.82
N ILE A 331 -16.64 5.67 14.43
CA ILE A 331 -15.27 5.51 14.92
C ILE A 331 -15.18 6.15 16.31
N THR A 332 -14.83 5.35 17.32
CA THR A 332 -14.65 5.83 18.70
C THR A 332 -13.16 5.96 19.04
N ALA A 333 -12.85 6.75 20.06
CA ALA A 333 -11.48 6.90 20.52
C ALA A 333 -10.96 5.60 21.14
N GLU A 334 -11.84 4.87 21.82
CA GLU A 334 -11.60 3.55 22.40
C GLU A 334 -11.21 2.55 21.31
N LEU A 335 -11.97 2.51 20.20
CA LEU A 335 -11.64 1.64 19.05
C LEU A 335 -10.26 1.97 18.47
N CYS A 336 -9.89 3.25 18.38
CA CYS A 336 -8.56 3.61 17.89
C CYS A 336 -7.44 3.10 18.81
N LEU A 337 -7.59 3.24 20.12
CA LEU A 337 -6.63 2.73 21.10
C LEU A 337 -6.55 1.21 21.07
N ASP A 338 -7.69 0.52 21.07
CA ASP A 338 -7.77 -0.94 21.01
C ASP A 338 -7.11 -1.47 19.73
N TYR A 339 -7.32 -0.79 18.61
CA TYR A 339 -6.70 -1.14 17.34
C TYR A 339 -5.18 -0.98 17.37
N LEU A 340 -4.65 0.13 17.90
CA LEU A 340 -3.20 0.33 18.02
C LEU A 340 -2.54 -0.66 18.99
N ALA A 341 -3.23 -1.01 20.08
CA ALA A 341 -2.78 -2.04 21.00
C ALA A 341 -2.73 -3.42 20.31
N ALA A 342 -3.78 -3.77 19.55
CA ALA A 342 -3.83 -4.98 18.74
C ALA A 342 -2.71 -5.01 17.68
N LEU A 343 -2.44 -3.88 17.02
CA LEU A 343 -1.37 -3.76 16.01
C LEU A 343 0.01 -4.08 16.61
N SER A 344 0.30 -3.57 17.82
CA SER A 344 1.55 -3.88 18.54
C SER A 344 1.68 -5.38 18.88
N LEU A 345 0.58 -6.01 19.32
CA LEU A 345 0.54 -7.46 19.57
C LEU A 345 0.79 -8.26 18.30
N ASP A 346 0.18 -7.84 17.19
CA ASP A 346 0.31 -8.49 15.89
C ASP A 346 1.73 -8.39 15.32
N ARG A 347 2.43 -7.27 15.53
CA ARG A 347 3.84 -7.14 15.15
C ARG A 347 4.71 -8.18 15.84
N ARG A 348 4.50 -8.39 17.15
CA ARG A 348 5.21 -9.46 17.90
C ARG A 348 4.85 -10.85 17.42
N LYS A 349 3.57 -11.07 17.07
CA LYS A 349 3.08 -12.34 16.51
C LYS A 349 3.73 -12.63 15.16
N TRP A 350 3.78 -11.65 14.29
CA TRP A 350 4.39 -11.73 12.96
C TRP A 350 5.88 -12.03 13.03
N ARG A 351 6.65 -11.29 13.83
CA ARG A 351 8.09 -11.56 14.04
C ARG A 351 8.35 -12.99 14.52
N ARG A 352 7.51 -13.52 15.41
CA ARG A 352 7.61 -14.91 15.88
C ARG A 352 7.32 -15.91 14.77
N HIS A 353 6.30 -15.65 13.98
CA HIS A 353 5.92 -16.48 12.84
C HIS A 353 7.06 -16.53 11.79
N LEU A 354 7.64 -15.39 11.42
CA LEU A 354 8.76 -15.35 10.47
C LEU A 354 10.03 -16.04 10.95
N ARG A 355 10.31 -16.06 12.26
CA ARG A 355 11.44 -16.80 12.82
C ARG A 355 11.31 -18.32 12.71
N GLN A 356 10.09 -18.81 12.53
CA GLN A 356 9.79 -20.23 12.37
C GLN A 356 9.72 -20.64 10.90
N ALA A 357 9.65 -19.67 9.98
CA ALA A 357 9.65 -19.95 8.55
C ALA A 357 11.00 -20.54 8.12
N PRO A 358 11.01 -21.47 7.15
CA PRO A 358 12.26 -21.91 6.54
C PRO A 358 12.98 -20.72 5.89
N THR A 359 14.28 -20.85 5.59
CA THR A 359 15.06 -19.78 4.96
C THR A 359 16.06 -20.35 3.95
N GLY A 360 16.31 -19.63 2.85
CA GLY A 360 17.31 -19.98 1.85
C GLY A 360 16.96 -21.22 1.02
N LEU A 361 15.67 -21.48 0.84
CA LEU A 361 15.17 -22.62 0.05
C LEU A 361 14.99 -22.25 -1.42
N HIS A 362 15.09 -23.25 -2.30
CA HIS A 362 14.72 -23.12 -3.71
C HIS A 362 13.21 -22.86 -3.88
N PRO A 363 12.76 -22.04 -4.86
CA PRO A 363 11.34 -21.68 -5.08
C PRO A 363 10.36 -22.85 -5.01
N ALA A 364 10.57 -23.91 -5.80
CA ALA A 364 9.70 -25.09 -5.79
C ALA A 364 9.61 -25.76 -4.40
N LYS A 365 10.71 -25.76 -3.63
CA LYS A 365 10.72 -26.32 -2.27
C LYS A 365 9.99 -25.41 -1.29
N VAL A 366 10.11 -24.08 -1.42
CA VAL A 366 9.31 -23.14 -0.61
C VAL A 366 7.82 -23.37 -0.84
N LEU A 367 7.38 -23.51 -2.10
CA LEU A 367 5.98 -23.80 -2.39
C LEU A 367 5.51 -25.11 -1.73
N ALA A 368 6.32 -26.16 -1.76
CA ALA A 368 5.99 -27.43 -1.11
C ALA A 368 5.93 -27.32 0.44
N GLU A 369 6.95 -26.71 1.07
CA GLU A 369 7.04 -26.56 2.53
C GLU A 369 5.93 -25.65 3.10
N LEU A 370 5.47 -24.66 2.32
CA LEU A 370 4.37 -23.78 2.68
C LEU A 370 2.99 -24.35 2.29
N GLY A 371 2.92 -25.56 1.71
CA GLY A 371 1.65 -26.20 1.30
C GLY A 371 0.97 -25.51 0.11
N LEU A 372 1.74 -24.84 -0.74
CA LEU A 372 1.29 -24.05 -1.90
C LEU A 372 1.46 -24.79 -3.24
N GLN A 373 2.04 -26.00 -3.27
CA GLN A 373 2.39 -26.72 -4.51
C GLN A 373 1.21 -27.07 -5.43
N HIS A 374 -0.03 -27.01 -4.93
CA HIS A 374 -1.25 -27.26 -5.72
C HIS A 374 -2.02 -25.97 -6.05
N ARG A 375 -1.46 -24.82 -5.68
CA ARG A 375 -2.12 -23.50 -5.73
C ARG A 375 -1.20 -22.42 -6.28
N GLY A 376 0.04 -22.77 -6.58
CA GLY A 376 1.01 -21.87 -7.12
C GLY A 376 1.90 -22.56 -8.13
N GLU A 377 2.38 -21.76 -9.07
CA GLU A 377 3.28 -22.19 -10.13
C GLU A 377 4.67 -21.62 -9.85
N TYR A 378 5.69 -22.38 -10.24
CA TYR A 378 7.06 -21.88 -10.34
C TYR A 378 7.55 -22.08 -11.78
N VAL A 379 7.86 -20.97 -12.44
CA VAL A 379 8.46 -20.96 -13.77
C VAL A 379 9.94 -20.57 -13.61
N PRO A 380 10.90 -21.48 -13.87
CA PRO A 380 12.31 -21.12 -13.86
C PRO A 380 12.66 -20.24 -15.07
N VAL A 381 13.76 -19.50 -14.99
CA VAL A 381 14.31 -18.82 -16.18
C VAL A 381 14.61 -19.89 -17.23
N SER A 382 13.93 -19.83 -18.37
CA SER A 382 14.32 -20.64 -19.53
C SER A 382 15.71 -20.18 -19.98
N PRO A 383 16.72 -21.07 -20.07
CA PRO A 383 17.96 -20.73 -20.72
C PRO A 383 17.59 -20.42 -22.17
N ARG A 384 17.62 -19.13 -22.56
CA ARG A 384 17.45 -18.80 -23.98
C ARG A 384 18.54 -19.56 -24.72
N ALA A 385 18.14 -20.46 -25.62
CA ALA A 385 19.02 -20.94 -26.66
C ALA A 385 19.50 -19.70 -27.42
N PHE A 386 20.78 -19.35 -27.25
CA PHE A 386 21.43 -18.22 -27.89
C PHE A 386 21.38 -18.33 -29.41
#